data_AF-A0A554JJK4-F1
#
_entry.id   AF-A0A554JJK4-F1
#
_cell.length_a   1.000
_cell.length_b   1.000
_cell.length_c   1.000
_cell.angle_alpha   90.00
_cell.angle_beta   90.00
_cell.angle_gamma   90.00
#
_symmetry.space_group_name_H-M   'P 1'
#
loop_
_entity.id
_entity.type
_entity.pdbx_description
1 polymer ?
#
loop_
_entity_poly.entity_id
_entity_poly.type
_entity_poly.pdbx_seq_one_letter_code
_entity_poly.pdbx_strand_id
1 'polypeptide(L)'
;MTVATSVPQLGQISGHERSLEPLTRQERPLVASPLLDAAKAVPEAPSPVKKPVPEVLGRIAMCESRNKQFDKSGNVLRGSNPQDVGKYQINLMHWGREAEKLGHDLTTEEGNEEMALELYRRQGTKPWVWSKACWNKSASLYKTVISEYR
;
A
#
# COMPACT_ATOMS: atom_id res chain seq x y z
N MET A 1 -14.45 -69.55 -10.08
CA MET A 1 -15.00 -68.44 -10.88
C MET A 1 -13.92 -67.38 -10.94
N THR A 2 -13.13 -67.39 -12.00
CA THR A 2 -11.91 -66.59 -12.14
C THR A 2 -12.23 -65.53 -13.19
N VAL A 3 -12.33 -64.27 -12.77
CA VAL A 3 -12.70 -63.17 -13.67
C VAL A 3 -11.42 -62.60 -14.26
N ALA A 4 -11.27 -62.80 -15.57
CA ALA A 4 -10.10 -62.44 -16.33
C ALA A 4 -9.93 -60.91 -16.44
N THR A 5 -8.69 -60.49 -16.22
CA THR A 5 -8.15 -59.15 -16.43
C THR A 5 -8.21 -58.75 -17.91
N SER A 6 -8.62 -57.51 -18.20
CA SER A 6 -8.40 -56.87 -19.50
C SER A 6 -7.95 -55.43 -19.28
N VAL A 7 -6.64 -55.22 -19.38
CA VAL A 7 -5.98 -53.91 -19.35
C VAL A 7 -5.95 -53.37 -20.79
N PRO A 8 -6.34 -52.12 -21.06
CA PRO A 8 -6.27 -51.55 -22.39
C PRO A 8 -4.83 -51.21 -22.80
N GLN A 9 -4.50 -51.58 -24.03
CA GLN A 9 -3.20 -51.45 -24.68
C GLN A 9 -2.87 -49.98 -24.96
N LEU A 10 -1.75 -49.51 -24.40
CA LEU A 10 -1.17 -48.20 -24.73
C LEU A 10 -0.60 -48.23 -26.15
N GLY A 11 -1.09 -47.31 -26.98
CA GLY A 11 -0.65 -47.12 -28.36
C GLY A 11 0.81 -46.67 -28.45
N GLN A 12 1.53 -47.28 -29.39
CA GLN A 12 2.89 -46.91 -29.77
C GLN A 12 2.89 -45.54 -30.46
N ILE A 13 3.61 -44.57 -29.90
CA ILE A 13 3.98 -43.35 -30.63
C ILE A 13 5.32 -43.60 -31.33
N SER A 14 5.26 -43.70 -32.65
CA SER A 14 6.41 -43.75 -33.55
C SER A 14 6.94 -42.34 -33.81
N GLY A 15 8.26 -42.19 -33.72
CA GLY A 15 9.06 -41.28 -34.56
C GLY A 15 8.80 -39.78 -34.44
N HIS A 16 9.74 -39.04 -33.86
CA HIS A 16 10.71 -38.27 -34.65
C HIS A 16 11.58 -37.46 -33.69
N GLU A 17 12.79 -37.99 -33.46
CA GLU A 17 13.90 -37.32 -32.83
C GLU A 17 14.23 -36.05 -33.64
N ARG A 18 13.85 -34.89 -33.09
CA ARG A 18 14.13 -33.60 -33.72
C ARG A 18 15.53 -33.18 -33.31
N SER A 19 16.48 -33.54 -34.17
CA SER A 19 17.87 -33.10 -34.13
C SER A 19 17.91 -31.58 -33.89
N LEU A 20 18.46 -31.18 -32.73
CA LEU A 20 18.71 -29.78 -32.40
C LEU A 20 20.00 -29.38 -33.12
N GLU A 21 19.87 -28.76 -34.29
CA GLU A 21 21.01 -28.12 -34.94
C GLU A 21 21.48 -26.91 -34.12
N PRO A 22 22.80 -26.66 -34.04
CA PRO A 22 23.33 -25.55 -33.28
C PRO A 22 22.96 -24.22 -33.95
N LEU A 23 22.29 -23.34 -33.20
CA LEU A 23 22.02 -21.97 -33.61
C LEU A 23 23.35 -21.27 -33.88
N THR A 24 23.63 -21.05 -35.16
CA THR A 24 24.76 -20.28 -35.62
C THR A 24 24.62 -18.85 -35.12
N ARG A 25 25.59 -18.44 -34.32
CA ARG A 25 25.80 -17.10 -33.78
C ARG A 25 26.04 -16.14 -34.94
N GLN A 26 24.99 -15.54 -35.50
CA GLN A 26 25.13 -14.35 -36.32
C GLN A 26 25.44 -13.17 -35.41
N GLU A 27 26.71 -12.79 -35.40
CA GLU A 27 27.20 -11.61 -34.70
C GLU A 27 26.61 -10.36 -35.36
N ARG A 28 25.65 -9.74 -34.67
CA ARG A 28 25.19 -8.39 -35.01
C ARG A 28 26.29 -7.40 -34.58
N PRO A 29 26.77 -6.53 -35.48
CA PRO A 29 27.78 -5.54 -35.11
C PRO A 29 27.20 -4.57 -34.09
N LEU A 30 27.95 -4.36 -33.00
CA LEU A 30 27.75 -3.27 -32.05
C LEU A 30 28.03 -1.95 -32.79
N VAL A 31 26.97 -1.33 -33.32
CA VAL A 31 27.02 0.09 -33.63
C VAL A 31 26.91 0.85 -32.32
N ALA A 32 28.03 1.42 -31.90
CA ALA A 32 28.08 2.36 -30.79
C ALA A 32 27.31 3.62 -31.18
N SER A 33 26.09 3.77 -30.63
CA SER A 33 25.42 5.07 -30.64
C SER A 33 26.15 6.01 -29.67
N PRO A 34 26.48 7.25 -30.08
CA PRO A 34 27.07 8.22 -29.16
C PRO A 34 26.05 8.58 -28.08
N LEU A 35 26.36 8.20 -26.84
CA LEU A 35 25.95 8.94 -25.65
C LEU A 35 26.54 10.35 -25.80
N LEU A 36 25.72 11.38 -25.99
CA LEU A 36 25.96 12.75 -25.50
C LEU A 36 24.73 13.64 -25.83
N ASP A 37 24.29 14.36 -24.79
CA ASP A 37 23.47 15.58 -24.82
C ASP A 37 21.96 15.49 -25.07
N ALA A 38 21.23 15.04 -24.03
CA ALA A 38 19.96 15.68 -23.65
C ALA A 38 19.66 15.52 -22.14
N ALA A 39 20.63 15.81 -21.27
CA ALA A 39 20.31 16.18 -19.89
C ALA A 39 19.79 17.63 -19.87
N LYS A 40 18.68 17.88 -20.58
CA LYS A 40 17.94 19.13 -20.45
C LYS A 40 17.06 18.95 -19.22
N ALA A 41 17.36 19.73 -18.20
CA ALA A 41 16.67 19.79 -16.93
C ALA A 41 15.17 19.49 -17.10
N VAL A 42 14.74 18.35 -16.55
CA VAL A 42 13.32 18.13 -16.28
C VAL A 42 12.94 19.28 -15.34
N PRO A 43 12.01 20.18 -15.70
CA PRO A 43 11.54 21.18 -14.77
C PRO A 43 11.10 20.43 -13.53
N GLU A 44 11.71 20.75 -12.39
CA GLU A 44 11.36 20.23 -11.08
C GLU A 44 9.85 20.36 -10.96
N ALA A 45 9.14 19.23 -11.04
CA ALA A 45 7.69 19.21 -10.93
C ALA A 45 7.37 19.91 -9.60
N PRO A 46 6.45 20.89 -9.58
CA PRO A 46 6.12 21.59 -8.35
C PRO A 46 5.78 20.53 -7.31
N SER A 47 6.56 20.48 -6.22
CA SER A 47 6.36 19.49 -5.17
C SER A 47 4.88 19.49 -4.77
N PRO A 48 4.24 18.32 -4.63
CA PRO A 48 2.82 18.27 -4.31
C PRO A 48 2.59 19.04 -3.01
N VAL A 49 1.85 20.14 -3.10
CA VAL A 49 1.47 20.93 -1.93
C VAL A 49 0.60 20.01 -1.06
N LYS A 50 1.17 19.50 0.03
CA LYS A 50 0.49 18.59 0.95
C LYS A 50 -0.76 19.29 1.49
N LYS A 51 -1.93 18.72 1.25
CA LYS A 51 -3.20 19.29 1.74
C LYS A 51 -3.17 19.36 3.27
N PRO A 52 -3.67 20.45 3.89
CA PRO A 52 -3.67 20.55 5.34
C PRO A 52 -4.54 19.45 5.95
N VAL A 53 -3.99 18.73 6.92
CA VAL A 53 -4.70 17.68 7.67
C VAL A 53 -5.60 18.34 8.71
N PRO A 54 -6.91 18.01 8.77
CA PRO A 54 -7.80 18.48 9.83
C PRO A 54 -7.26 18.19 11.22
N GLU A 55 -7.37 19.14 12.15
CA GLU A 55 -6.85 19.01 13.53
C GLU A 55 -7.38 17.75 14.25
N VAL A 56 -8.65 17.39 14.01
CA VAL A 56 -9.24 16.17 14.57
C VAL A 56 -8.54 14.90 14.10
N LEU A 57 -8.06 14.86 12.86
CA LEU A 57 -7.27 13.74 12.36
C LEU A 57 -5.88 13.69 13.02
N GLY A 58 -5.29 14.84 13.36
CA GLY A 58 -4.07 14.86 14.20
C GLY A 58 -4.30 14.23 15.59
N ARG A 59 -5.43 14.56 16.23
CA ARG A 59 -5.83 13.94 17.51
C ARG A 59 -6.11 12.45 17.39
N ILE A 60 -6.77 12.03 16.31
CA ILE A 60 -7.00 10.61 16.00
C ILE A 60 -5.66 9.89 15.84
N ALA A 61 -4.76 10.37 14.98
CA ALA A 61 -3.45 9.75 14.77
C ALA A 61 -2.64 9.61 16.07
N MET A 62 -2.72 10.61 16.95
CA MET A 62 -2.09 10.53 18.27
C MET A 62 -2.67 9.38 19.12
N CYS A 63 -3.98 9.19 19.10
CA CYS A 63 -4.65 8.13 19.85
C CYS A 63 -4.46 6.74 19.24
N GLU A 64 -4.43 6.64 17.91
CA GLU A 64 -4.31 5.37 17.19
C GLU A 64 -2.88 4.83 17.24
N SER A 65 -1.87 5.69 17.02
CA SER A 65 -0.50 5.23 16.80
C SER A 65 0.57 6.07 17.50
N ARG A 66 0.17 7.11 18.24
CA ARG A 66 1.05 8.20 18.66
C ARG A 66 1.71 8.89 17.46
N ASN A 67 0.94 9.04 16.39
CA ASN A 67 1.33 9.69 15.14
C ASN A 67 2.48 8.96 14.40
N LYS A 68 2.49 7.61 14.44
CA LYS A 68 3.56 6.78 13.85
C LYS A 68 3.02 5.86 12.77
N GLN A 69 3.63 5.91 11.59
CA GLN A 69 3.39 4.91 10.54
C GLN A 69 4.16 3.60 10.78
N PHE A 70 5.37 3.69 11.33
CA PHE A 70 6.30 2.57 11.46
C PHE A 70 6.67 2.30 12.93
N ASP A 71 7.03 1.04 13.21
CA ASP A 71 7.62 0.64 14.48
C ASP A 71 9.10 1.04 14.58
N LYS A 72 9.76 0.66 15.68
CA LYS A 72 11.18 0.99 15.91
C LYS A 72 12.14 0.29 14.95
N SER A 73 11.69 -0.77 14.30
CA SER A 73 12.46 -1.56 13.33
C SER A 73 12.20 -1.13 11.89
N GLY A 74 11.34 -0.13 11.67
CA GLY A 74 10.95 0.36 10.34
C GLY A 74 9.84 -0.44 9.67
N ASN A 75 9.24 -1.43 10.34
CA ASN A 75 8.09 -2.15 9.80
C ASN A 75 6.82 -1.32 9.96
N VAL A 76 5.82 -1.53 9.10
CA VAL A 76 4.50 -0.91 9.24
C VAL A 76 3.91 -1.24 10.61
N LEU A 77 3.51 -0.21 11.35
CA LEU A 77 2.92 -0.38 12.66
C LEU A 77 1.61 -1.16 12.55
N ARG A 78 1.47 -2.20 13.39
CA ARG A 78 0.26 -3.02 13.50
C ARG A 78 -0.37 -2.82 14.86
N GLY A 79 -1.68 -2.65 14.88
CA GLY A 79 -2.45 -2.50 16.11
C GLY A 79 -2.65 -3.80 16.87
N SER A 80 -3.46 -3.75 17.93
CA SER A 80 -3.90 -4.96 18.63
C SER A 80 -4.67 -5.90 17.69
N ASN A 81 -5.41 -5.33 16.73
CA ASN A 81 -5.86 -6.08 15.58
C ASN A 81 -4.77 -5.97 14.50
N PRO A 82 -4.19 -7.10 14.03
CA PRO A 82 -3.15 -7.09 12.99
C PRO A 82 -3.60 -6.49 11.65
N GLN A 83 -4.90 -6.34 11.43
CA GLN A 83 -5.45 -5.71 10.24
C GLN A 83 -5.43 -4.18 10.32
N ASP A 84 -5.25 -3.58 11.49
CA ASP A 84 -5.16 -2.13 11.66
C ASP A 84 -3.72 -1.67 11.39
N VAL A 85 -3.54 -0.80 10.39
CA VAL A 85 -2.20 -0.42 9.91
C VAL A 85 -1.88 1.05 10.05
N GLY A 86 -0.64 1.31 10.44
CA GLY A 86 0.01 2.60 10.31
C GLY A 86 -0.58 3.69 11.20
N LYS A 87 -0.34 4.93 10.77
CA LYS A 87 -0.59 6.17 11.51
C LYS A 87 -2.03 6.32 11.99
N TYR A 88 -2.98 5.95 11.15
CA TYR A 88 -4.41 6.05 11.42
C TYR A 88 -5.08 4.72 11.77
N GLN A 89 -4.29 3.65 11.92
CA GLN A 89 -4.78 2.30 12.25
C GLN A 89 -5.97 1.87 11.38
N ILE A 90 -5.85 2.12 10.07
CA ILE A 90 -6.90 1.80 9.09
C ILE A 90 -6.97 0.30 8.91
N ASN A 91 -8.16 -0.28 9.08
CA ASN A 91 -8.35 -1.72 8.97
C ASN A 91 -8.32 -2.20 7.52
N LEU A 92 -7.35 -3.06 7.17
CA LEU A 92 -7.18 -3.60 5.81
C LEU A 92 -8.37 -4.43 5.34
N MET A 93 -9.03 -5.17 6.23
CA MET A 93 -10.18 -6.00 5.87
C MET A 93 -11.37 -5.15 5.43
N HIS A 94 -11.58 -3.99 6.08
CA HIS A 94 -12.68 -3.09 5.75
C HIS A 94 -12.35 -2.12 4.61
N TRP A 95 -11.13 -1.60 4.57
CA TRP A 95 -10.78 -0.46 3.71
C TRP A 95 -9.67 -0.76 2.69
N GLY A 96 -8.98 -1.90 2.79
CA GLY A 96 -7.84 -2.21 1.92
C GLY A 96 -8.19 -2.24 0.43
N ARG A 97 -9.31 -2.90 0.07
CA ARG A 97 -9.80 -2.94 -1.32
C ARG A 97 -10.16 -1.56 -1.85
N GLU A 98 -10.71 -0.69 -1.00
CA GLU A 98 -11.08 0.66 -1.42
C GLU A 98 -9.86 1.57 -1.55
N ALA A 99 -8.91 1.46 -0.63
CA ALA A 99 -7.62 2.15 -0.71
C ALA A 99 -6.88 1.78 -2.01
N GLU A 100 -6.83 0.48 -2.36
CA GLU A 100 -6.23 0.02 -3.61
C GLU A 100 -6.91 0.64 -4.85
N LYS A 101 -8.25 0.66 -4.88
CA LYS A 101 -9.01 1.29 -5.98
C LYS A 101 -8.75 2.78 -6.13
N LEU A 102 -8.47 3.47 -5.01
CA LEU A 102 -8.15 4.90 -4.98
C LEU A 102 -6.66 5.18 -5.17
N GLY A 103 -5.81 4.14 -5.24
CA GLY A 103 -4.37 4.28 -5.37
C GLY A 103 -3.64 4.65 -4.08
N HIS A 104 -4.28 4.48 -2.92
CA HIS A 104 -3.67 4.75 -1.61
C HIS A 104 -2.97 3.51 -1.06
N ASP A 105 -1.63 3.53 -1.00
CA ASP A 105 -0.86 2.48 -0.33
C ASP A 105 -0.84 2.71 1.19
N LEU A 106 -1.66 1.93 1.90
CA LEU A 106 -1.80 2.02 3.36
C LEU A 106 -0.53 1.62 4.14
N THR A 107 0.45 0.99 3.49
CA THR A 107 1.75 0.66 4.09
C THR A 107 2.70 1.86 4.12
N THR A 108 2.45 2.88 3.29
CA THR A 108 3.18 4.15 3.31
C THR A 108 2.51 5.17 4.23
N GLU A 109 3.26 6.15 4.74
CA GLU A 109 2.66 7.23 5.55
C GLU A 109 1.72 8.11 4.71
N GLU A 110 2.10 8.39 3.47
CA GLU A 110 1.31 9.21 2.55
C GLU A 110 -0.03 8.55 2.21
N GLY A 111 -0.02 7.30 1.73
CA GLY A 111 -1.26 6.60 1.39
C GLY A 111 -2.15 6.33 2.62
N ASN A 112 -1.57 6.09 3.81
CA ASN A 112 -2.33 5.97 5.05
C ASN A 112 -3.04 7.29 5.41
N GLU A 113 -2.37 8.43 5.26
CA GLU A 113 -2.92 9.76 5.53
C GLU A 113 -3.96 10.18 4.48
N GLU A 114 -3.73 9.89 3.20
CA GLU A 114 -4.68 10.17 2.13
C GLU A 114 -5.97 9.37 2.30
N MET A 115 -5.87 8.08 2.63
CA MET A 115 -7.06 7.27 2.91
C MET A 115 -7.78 7.76 4.17
N ALA A 116 -7.07 8.19 5.22
CA ALA A 116 -7.69 8.78 6.40
C ALA A 116 -8.45 10.07 6.06
N LEU A 117 -7.88 10.93 5.21
CA LEU A 117 -8.55 12.13 4.70
C LEU A 117 -9.80 11.78 3.91
N GLU A 118 -9.75 10.76 3.06
CA GLU A 118 -10.90 10.34 2.26
C GLU A 118 -12.03 9.78 3.13
N LEU A 119 -11.71 8.91 4.07
CA LEU A 119 -12.66 8.40 5.06
C LEU A 119 -13.28 9.54 5.87
N TYR A 120 -12.46 10.52 6.30
CA TYR A 120 -12.95 11.68 7.03
C TYR A 120 -13.90 12.55 6.19
N ARG A 121 -13.57 12.81 4.93
CA ARG A 121 -14.45 13.60 4.04
C ARG A 121 -15.82 12.95 3.89
N ARG A 122 -15.87 11.63 3.78
CA ARG A 122 -17.11 10.88 3.54
C ARG A 122 -17.91 10.58 4.81
N GLN A 123 -17.23 10.33 5.92
CA GLN A 123 -17.85 9.75 7.11
C GLN A 123 -17.57 10.52 8.40
N GLY A 124 -16.79 11.60 8.34
CA GLY A 124 -16.28 12.29 9.51
C GLY A 124 -15.42 11.35 10.36
N THR A 125 -15.63 11.35 11.68
CA THR A 125 -14.83 10.55 12.61
C THR A 125 -15.39 9.15 12.89
N LYS A 126 -16.46 8.73 12.18
CA LYS A 126 -17.13 7.44 12.43
C LYS A 126 -16.20 6.23 12.38
N PRO A 127 -15.21 6.13 11.45
CA PRO A 127 -14.30 4.97 11.40
C PRO A 127 -13.47 4.77 12.67
N TRP A 128 -13.24 5.85 13.44
CA TRP A 128 -12.41 5.84 14.67
C TRP A 128 -13.26 5.98 15.94
N VAL A 129 -14.51 5.48 15.92
CA VAL A 129 -15.42 5.59 17.08
C VAL A 129 -14.88 4.88 18.32
N TRP A 130 -14.11 3.79 18.15
CA TRP A 130 -13.55 3.00 19.24
C TRP A 130 -12.49 3.75 20.05
N SER A 131 -11.75 4.67 19.43
CA SER A 131 -10.77 5.52 20.09
C SER A 131 -11.35 6.88 20.52
N LYS A 132 -12.67 7.09 20.40
CA LYS A 132 -13.36 8.36 20.70
C LYS A 132 -13.06 8.92 22.08
N ALA A 133 -13.01 8.07 23.09
CA ALA A 133 -12.69 8.48 24.45
C ALA A 133 -11.30 9.12 24.57
N CYS A 134 -10.35 8.79 23.69
CA CYS A 134 -9.03 9.39 23.64
C CYS A 134 -9.06 10.74 22.89
N TRP A 135 -9.43 10.75 21.61
CA TRP A 135 -9.27 11.94 20.78
C TRP A 135 -10.27 13.06 21.10
N ASN A 136 -11.39 12.76 21.78
CA ASN A 136 -12.36 13.76 22.22
C ASN A 136 -11.88 14.56 23.45
N LYS A 137 -10.98 14.00 24.28
CA LYS A 137 -10.43 14.69 25.46
C LYS A 137 -9.53 15.87 25.06
N SER A 138 -8.77 15.70 23.99
CA SER A 138 -7.84 16.71 23.50
C SER A 138 -8.54 17.99 22.98
N ALA A 139 -9.83 17.91 22.63
CA ALA A 139 -10.63 19.10 22.29
C ALA A 139 -11.11 19.88 23.53
N SER A 140 -11.23 19.21 24.67
CA SER A 140 -11.71 19.83 25.92
C SER A 140 -10.64 20.71 26.58
N LEU A 141 -9.37 20.29 26.52
CA LEU A 141 -8.25 21.08 27.07
C LEU A 141 -8.08 22.42 26.33
N TYR A 142 -8.27 22.44 25.01
CA TYR A 142 -8.19 23.65 24.20
C TYR A 142 -9.29 24.68 24.55
N LYS A 143 -10.53 24.23 24.82
CA LYS A 143 -11.63 25.12 25.21
C LYS A 143 -11.41 25.76 26.58
N THR A 144 -10.92 25.00 27.56
CA THR A 144 -10.64 25.51 28.91
C THR A 144 -9.52 26.55 28.90
N VAL A 145 -8.45 26.29 28.16
CA VAL A 145 -7.32 27.24 28.08
C VAL A 145 -7.74 28.57 27.44
N ILE A 146 -8.59 28.58 26.40
CA ILE A 146 -9.02 29.84 25.77
C ILE A 146 -10.03 30.62 26.65
N SER A 147 -10.89 29.95 27.42
CA SER A 147 -11.83 30.65 28.30
C SER A 147 -11.15 31.36 29.48
N GLU A 148 -9.96 30.91 29.89
CA GLU A 148 -9.19 31.52 30.99
C GLU A 148 -8.35 32.73 30.53
N TYR A 149 -8.21 32.95 29.22
CA TYR A 149 -7.45 34.06 28.61
C TYR A 149 -8.36 35.16 28.04
N ARG A 150 -9.66 35.17 28.39
CA ARG A 150 -10.63 36.21 28.03
C ARG A 150 -11.19 36.84 29.29
#